data_AF-A0AAD5D5P0-F1
#
_entry.id   AF-A0AAD5D5P0-F1
#
_cell.length_a   1.000
_cell.length_b   1.000
_cell.length_c   1.000
_cell.angle_alpha   90.00
_cell.angle_beta   90.00
_cell.angle_gamma   90.00
#
_symmetry.space_group_name_H-M   'P 1'
#
loop_
_entity.id
_entity.type
_entity.pdbx_description
1 polymer ?
#
loop_
_entity_poly.entity_id
_entity_poly.type
_entity_poly.pdbx_seq_one_letter_code
_entity_poly.pdbx_strand_id
1 'polypeptide(L)'
;QPRPVACSSCDSNGHVECKWCGGTGFFILGDNMLCEVPSRNSTCVICAGKGSTSCGDCKGTGFRAKWLEQPPNGKINKKKVEGIPSLQMHKR
;
A
#
# COMPACT_ATOMS: atom_id res chain seq x y z
N GLN A 1 -24.30 -10.65 18.59
CA GLN A 1 -23.35 -11.04 17.53
C GLN A 1 -22.33 -9.92 17.35
N PRO A 2 -21.01 -10.18 17.43
CA PRO A 2 -20.00 -9.14 17.27
C PRO A 2 -20.01 -8.64 15.82
N ARG A 3 -20.19 -7.33 15.64
CA ARG A 3 -20.16 -6.71 14.30
C ARG A 3 -18.71 -6.49 13.87
N PRO A 4 -18.33 -6.88 12.65
CA PRO A 4 -17.01 -6.56 12.11
C PRO A 4 -16.84 -5.05 11.90
N VAL A 5 -15.59 -4.58 11.96
CA VAL A 5 -15.21 -3.19 11.71
C VAL A 5 -14.68 -3.07 10.28
N ALA A 6 -15.17 -2.09 9.53
CA ALA A 6 -14.68 -1.78 8.19
C ALA A 6 -13.16 -1.55 8.17
N CYS A 7 -12.45 -2.13 7.21
CA CYS A 7 -11.01 -1.94 7.09
C CYS A 7 -10.70 -0.61 6.40
N SER A 8 -10.20 0.37 7.16
CA SER A 8 -9.82 1.69 6.64
C SER A 8 -8.61 1.69 5.70
N SER A 9 -7.79 0.64 5.72
CA SER A 9 -6.55 0.55 4.93
C SER A 9 -6.79 0.18 3.47
N CYS A 10 -7.97 -0.38 3.16
CA CYS A 10 -8.39 -0.71 1.81
C CYS A 10 -9.79 -0.17 1.50
N ASP A 11 -10.31 0.72 2.33
CA ASP A 11 -11.68 1.24 2.25
C ASP A 11 -12.72 0.13 2.09
N SER A 12 -12.55 -0.95 2.86
CA SER A 12 -13.37 -2.17 2.86
C SER A 12 -13.38 -2.99 1.56
N ASN A 13 -12.51 -2.70 0.59
CA ASN A 13 -12.42 -3.49 -0.65
C ASN A 13 -11.72 -4.85 -0.45
N GLY A 14 -10.95 -5.00 0.62
CA GLY A 14 -10.17 -6.22 0.88
C GLY A 14 -8.86 -6.31 0.09
N HIS A 15 -8.67 -5.46 -0.90
CA HIS A 15 -7.45 -5.38 -1.71
C HIS A 15 -6.96 -3.95 -1.82
N VAL A 16 -5.67 -3.79 -2.06
CA VAL A 16 -5.02 -2.51 -2.34
C VAL A 16 -4.32 -2.59 -3.69
N GLU A 17 -4.13 -1.45 -4.31
CA GLU A 17 -3.37 -1.34 -5.56
C GLU A 17 -1.95 -1.91 -5.39
N CYS A 18 -1.53 -2.75 -6.34
CA CYS A 18 -0.18 -3.27 -6.37
C CYS A 18 0.80 -2.14 -6.69
N LYS A 19 1.59 -1.74 -5.68
CA LYS A 19 2.55 -0.64 -5.80
C LYS A 19 3.72 -0.92 -6.73
N TRP A 20 3.97 -2.19 -7.05
CA TRP A 20 5.03 -2.57 -7.98
C TRP A 20 4.68 -2.31 -9.44
N CYS A 21 3.42 -2.53 -9.83
CA CYS A 21 2.97 -2.27 -11.20
C CYS A 21 2.06 -1.03 -11.30
N GLY A 22 1.91 -0.27 -10.22
CA GLY A 22 1.00 0.89 -10.16
C GLY A 22 -0.44 0.55 -10.58
N GLY A 23 -0.94 -0.63 -10.21
CA GLY A 23 -2.29 -1.05 -10.59
C GLY A 23 -2.45 -1.66 -11.99
N THR A 24 -1.46 -1.54 -12.88
CA THR A 24 -1.60 -1.97 -14.28
C THR A 24 -1.64 -3.48 -14.47
N GLY A 25 -1.02 -4.24 -13.55
CA GLY A 25 -0.84 -5.68 -13.71
C GLY A 25 0.31 -6.07 -14.63
N PHE A 26 1.07 -5.12 -15.17
CA PHE A 26 2.21 -5.39 -16.05
C PHE A 26 3.56 -5.17 -15.35
N PHE A 27 4.60 -5.87 -15.79
CA PHE A 27 5.96 -5.69 -15.29
C PHE A 27 6.59 -4.42 -15.90
N ILE A 28 6.92 -3.44 -15.05
CA ILE A 28 7.51 -2.16 -15.46
C ILE A 28 8.98 -2.13 -15.02
N LEU A 29 9.91 -1.97 -15.96
CA LEU A 29 11.33 -1.73 -15.69
C LEU A 29 11.65 -0.26 -16.00
N GLY A 30 11.92 0.55 -14.96
CA GLY A 30 12.17 1.99 -15.11
C GLY A 30 10.88 2.78 -15.39
N ASP A 31 10.95 3.81 -16.23
CA ASP A 31 9.82 4.68 -16.59
C ASP A 31 9.13 4.31 -17.91
N ASN A 32 9.67 3.34 -18.66
CA ASN A 32 9.12 2.94 -19.94
C ASN A 32 8.29 1.67 -19.80
N MET A 33 7.00 1.76 -20.14
CA MET A 33 6.20 0.59 -20.47
C MET A 33 6.81 0.00 -21.74
N LEU A 34 7.48 -1.16 -21.66
CA LEU A 34 7.97 -1.87 -22.85
C LEU A 34 6.76 -2.31 -23.69
N CYS A 35 6.32 -1.46 -24.62
CA CYS A 35 5.13 -1.70 -25.42
C CYS A 35 5.37 -2.56 -26.68
N GLU A 36 6.58 -3.06 -26.97
CA GLU A 36 6.86 -3.55 -28.33
C GLU A 36 7.43 -4.96 -28.51
N VAL A 37 7.35 -5.87 -27.53
CA VAL A 37 7.50 -7.31 -27.88
C VAL A 37 6.57 -8.17 -27.02
N PRO A 38 5.66 -8.98 -27.60
CA PRO A 38 4.91 -9.99 -26.87
C PRO A 38 5.82 -11.19 -26.59
N SER A 39 6.90 -10.98 -25.84
CA SER A 39 7.60 -12.09 -25.20
C SER A 39 6.69 -12.57 -24.08
N ARG A 40 5.97 -13.65 -24.33
CA ARG A 40 5.01 -14.32 -23.43
C ARG A 40 5.41 -14.23 -21.93
N ASN A 41 5.03 -13.16 -21.21
CA ASN A 41 5.01 -13.00 -19.72
C ASN A 41 5.15 -11.54 -19.21
N SER A 42 4.56 -10.53 -19.87
CA SER A 42 4.60 -9.14 -19.36
C SER A 42 3.80 -8.91 -18.06
N THR A 43 3.33 -9.96 -17.39
CA THR A 43 2.54 -9.84 -16.16
C THR A 43 3.42 -9.46 -14.97
N CYS A 44 2.89 -8.59 -14.10
CA CYS A 44 3.54 -8.27 -12.85
C CYS A 44 3.61 -9.53 -11.99
N VAL A 45 4.82 -10.04 -11.76
CA VAL A 45 5.07 -11.27 -11.00
C VAL A 45 4.66 -11.14 -9.52
N ILE A 46 4.58 -9.92 -9.00
CA ILE A 46 4.22 -9.64 -7.60
C ILE A 46 2.72 -9.82 -7.36
N CYS A 47 1.89 -9.33 -8.28
CA CYS A 47 0.43 -9.47 -8.19
C CYS A 47 -0.13 -10.53 -9.14
N ALA A 48 0.73 -11.31 -9.80
CA ALA A 48 0.36 -12.28 -10.83
C ALA A 48 -0.56 -11.69 -11.91
N GLY A 49 -0.29 -10.45 -12.34
CA GLY A 49 -1.08 -9.76 -13.36
C GLY A 49 -2.39 -9.11 -12.88
N LYS A 50 -2.76 -9.24 -11.61
CA LYS A 50 -4.06 -8.75 -11.10
C LYS A 50 -4.14 -7.23 -10.93
N GLY A 51 -3.01 -6.53 -10.86
CA GLY A 51 -2.97 -5.11 -10.54
C GLY A 51 -3.24 -4.78 -9.06
N SER A 52 -3.64 -5.76 -8.25
CA SER A 52 -3.94 -5.57 -6.83
C SER A 52 -3.35 -6.69 -5.97
N THR A 53 -3.16 -6.39 -4.69
CA THR A 53 -2.74 -7.35 -3.67
C THR A 53 -3.73 -7.36 -2.51
N SER A 54 -3.86 -8.50 -1.82
CA SER A 54 -4.72 -8.60 -0.64
C SER A 54 -4.26 -7.60 0.43
N CYS A 55 -5.21 -6.89 1.03
CA CYS A 55 -4.91 -5.95 2.09
C CYS A 55 -4.30 -6.68 3.29
N GLY A 56 -3.15 -6.21 3.77
CA GLY A 56 -2.41 -6.84 4.86
C GLY A 56 -3.15 -6.85 6.20
N ASP A 57 -4.00 -5.84 6.43
CA ASP A 57 -4.67 -5.61 7.72
C ASP A 57 -5.97 -6.41 7.89
N CYS A 58 -6.71 -6.62 6.81
CA CYS A 58 -7.93 -7.43 6.81
C CYS A 58 -7.76 -8.79 6.11
N LYS A 59 -6.56 -9.08 5.59
CA LYS A 59 -6.24 -10.35 4.92
C LYS A 59 -7.20 -10.71 3.77
N GLY A 60 -7.70 -9.70 3.06
CA GLY A 60 -8.59 -9.91 1.92
C GLY A 60 -10.08 -9.76 2.20
N THR A 61 -10.51 -9.68 3.47
CA THR A 61 -11.94 -9.71 3.80
C THR A 61 -12.64 -8.36 3.65
N GLY A 62 -11.89 -7.26 3.66
CA GLY A 62 -12.44 -5.90 3.77
C GLY A 62 -12.85 -5.51 5.19
N PHE A 63 -12.81 -6.43 6.15
CA PHE A 63 -13.30 -6.23 7.51
C PHE A 63 -12.38 -6.83 8.57
N ARG A 64 -12.28 -6.17 9.71
CA ARG A 64 -11.47 -6.62 10.86
C ARG A 64 -12.39 -7.01 12.02
N ALA A 65 -11.96 -8.00 12.78
CA ALA A 65 -12.62 -8.34 14.02
C ALA A 65 -12.49 -7.19 15.03
N LYS A 66 -13.57 -6.86 15.75
CA LYS A 66 -13.59 -5.74 16.71
C LYS A 66 -12.59 -5.89 17.87
N TRP A 67 -12.25 -7.13 18.22
CA TRP A 67 -11.31 -7.44 19.30
C TRP A 67 -9.84 -7.40 18.86
N LEU A 68 -9.56 -7.25 17.56
CA LEU A 68 -8.19 -6.97 17.12
C LEU A 68 -7.89 -5.51 17.42
N GLU A 69 -6.73 -5.26 18.04
CA GLU A 69 -6.22 -3.89 18.18
C GLU A 69 -6.14 -3.21 16.82
N GLN A 70 -6.12 -1.87 16.82
CA GLN A 70 -5.91 -1.12 15.58
C GLN A 70 -4.63 -1.63 14.91
N PRO A 71 -4.62 -1.80 13.57
CA PRO A 71 -3.41 -2.26 12.92
C PRO A 71 -2.30 -1.23 13.22
N PRO A 72 -1.05 -1.66 13.40
CA PRO A 72 0.07 -0.75 13.58
C PRO A 72 0.16 0.14 12.33
N ASN A 73 -0.43 1.33 12.45
CA ASN A 73 -0.36 2.48 11.54
C ASN A 73 -0.95 2.29 10.14
N GLY A 74 -2.28 2.40 10.04
CA GLY A 74 -2.98 2.53 8.75
C GLY A 74 -3.00 3.95 8.16
N LYS A 75 -2.81 5.01 8.95
CA LYS A 75 -2.58 6.40 8.48
C LYS A 75 -1.80 7.15 9.57
N ILE A 76 -0.53 7.50 9.31
CA ILE A 76 0.08 8.64 10.01
C ILE A 76 -0.77 9.84 9.57
N ASN A 77 -1.69 10.28 10.44
CA ASN A 77 -2.05 11.68 10.50
C ASN A 77 -0.75 12.45 10.36
N LYS A 78 -0.63 13.35 9.38
CA LYS A 78 0.41 14.37 9.35
C LYS A 78 0.33 15.12 10.69
N LYS A 79 0.92 14.56 11.75
CA LYS A 79 1.27 15.32 12.94
C LYS A 79 2.27 16.31 12.39
N LYS A 80 1.78 17.53 12.20
CA LYS A 80 2.60 18.73 12.06
C LYS A 80 3.74 18.57 13.07
N VAL A 81 4.94 18.33 12.58
CA VAL A 81 6.16 18.36 13.38
C VAL A 81 6.30 19.82 13.79
N GLU A 82 5.74 20.17 14.94
CA GLU A 82 6.07 21.40 15.64
C GLU A 82 7.37 21.14 16.40
N GLY A 83 8.44 21.84 16.00
CA GLY A 83 9.59 22.11 16.84
C GLY A 83 10.73 21.10 16.79
N ILE A 84 11.66 21.30 15.84
CA ILE A 84 13.07 20.93 16.04
C ILE A 84 13.81 22.26 16.27
N PRO A 85 14.39 22.55 17.45
CA PRO A 85 15.23 23.72 17.60
C PRO A 85 16.52 23.48 16.81
N SER A 86 16.80 24.36 15.85
CA SER A 86 18.04 24.36 15.07
C SER A 86 19.25 24.36 16.00
N LEU A 87 20.05 23.29 15.98
CA LEU A 87 21.42 23.35 16.47
C LEU A 87 22.22 24.24 15.51
N GLN A 88 22.43 25.49 15.90
CA GLN A 88 23.40 26.38 15.26
C GLN A 88 24.82 25.88 15.58
N MET A 89 25.41 25.22 14.58
CA MET A 89 26.84 24.95 14.50
C MET A 89 27.60 26.28 14.52
N HIS A 90 28.27 26.56 15.62
CA HIS A 90 29.18 27.70 15.72
C HIS A 90 30.42 27.42 14.86
N LYS A 91 30.62 28.27 13.86
CA LYS A 91 31.79 28.32 13.01
C LYS A 91 32.99 28.73 13.87
N ARG A 92 34.00 27.88 13.96
CA ARG A 92 35.36 28.27 14.36
C ARG A 92 36.22 28.40 13.11
#